data_AF-A0A5N9A6N8-F1
#
_entry.id   AF-A0A5N9A6N8-F1
#
_cell.length_a   1.000
_cell.length_b   1.000
_cell.length_c   1.000
_cell.angle_alpha   90.00
_cell.angle_beta   90.00
_cell.angle_gamma   90.00
#
_symmetry.space_group_name_H-M   'P 1'
#
loop_
_entity.id
_entity.type
_entity.pdbx_description
1 polymer ?
#
loop_
_entity_poly.entity_id
_entity_poly.type
_entity_poly.pdbx_seq_one_letter_code
_entity_poly.pdbx_strand_id
1 'polypeptide(L)'
;QQYTATGHYDNGTNADITDSVTWASSNTAVATIDAAGLATGVALGSTSISASHGEIGSTAVTLSVEEGPPAGSVATVTGVDHRFSGGGSGDKDLRITVHVADDLGSPVEGASVTVWLTNDTSGGPWTGTASTNADGSVSFRLRNAPAGCYSTEVTNVTAAGLTWDEYSGPFAGECKLSTGKNNGNSGSLVSG
;
A
#
# COMPACT_ATOMS: atom_id res chain seq x y z
N GLN A 1 -10.19 -14.06 17.67
CA GLN A 1 -9.21 -14.19 18.77
C GLN A 1 -9.48 -15.49 19.51
N GLN A 2 -8.46 -16.31 19.76
CA GLN A 2 -8.62 -17.55 20.55
C GLN A 2 -8.42 -17.26 22.04
N TYR A 3 -9.27 -17.82 22.88
CA TYR A 3 -9.13 -17.84 24.34
C TYR A 3 -8.93 -19.27 24.84
N THR A 4 -8.26 -19.40 25.98
CA THR A 4 -8.07 -20.68 26.68
C THR A 4 -8.47 -20.52 28.14
N ALA A 5 -8.97 -21.59 28.74
CA ALA A 5 -9.31 -21.64 30.16
C ALA A 5 -8.43 -22.66 30.87
N THR A 6 -7.72 -22.21 31.91
CA THR A 6 -6.87 -23.08 32.74
C THR A 6 -7.52 -23.25 34.11
N GLY A 7 -7.86 -24.49 34.47
CA GLY A 7 -8.33 -24.84 35.80
C GLY A 7 -7.16 -25.01 36.75
N HIS A 8 -7.23 -24.38 37.93
CA HIS A 8 -6.27 -24.54 39.02
C HIS A 8 -6.92 -25.38 40.12
N TYR A 9 -6.37 -26.57 40.40
CA TYR A 9 -6.96 -27.52 41.34
C TYR A 9 -6.21 -27.50 42.68
N ASP A 10 -6.92 -27.83 43.78
CA ASP A 10 -6.38 -27.84 45.14
C ASP A 10 -5.21 -28.83 45.34
N ASN A 11 -5.10 -29.84 44.47
CA ASN A 11 -3.98 -30.78 44.43
C ASN A 11 -2.69 -30.17 43.82
N GLY A 12 -2.71 -28.88 43.47
CA GLY A 12 -1.60 -28.14 42.89
C GLY A 12 -1.40 -28.35 41.39
N THR A 13 -2.28 -29.11 40.72
CA THR A 13 -2.23 -29.31 39.27
C THR A 13 -3.02 -28.24 38.52
N ASN A 14 -2.62 -27.99 37.28
CA ASN A 14 -3.37 -27.17 36.33
C ASN A 14 -3.80 -28.04 35.14
N ALA A 15 -5.00 -27.83 34.61
CA ALA A 15 -5.44 -28.46 33.37
C ALA A 15 -6.05 -27.44 32.41
N ASP A 16 -5.88 -27.67 31.12
CA ASP A 16 -6.67 -26.98 30.10
C ASP A 16 -8.10 -27.52 30.13
N ILE A 17 -9.04 -26.63 30.38
CA ILE A 17 -10.47 -26.93 30.46
C ILE A 17 -11.27 -26.11 29.45
N THR A 18 -10.62 -25.61 28.38
CA THR A 18 -11.22 -24.74 27.36
C THR A 18 -12.52 -25.30 26.78
N ASP A 19 -12.58 -26.60 26.50
CA ASP A 19 -13.78 -27.27 25.95
C ASP A 19 -14.78 -27.70 27.04
N SER A 20 -14.44 -27.51 28.32
CA SER A 20 -15.25 -27.92 29.48
C SER A 20 -15.86 -26.74 30.23
N VAL A 21 -15.60 -25.50 29.80
CA VAL A 21 -16.18 -24.29 30.38
C VAL A 21 -17.33 -23.76 29.53
N THR A 22 -18.22 -23.01 30.15
CA THR A 22 -19.21 -22.19 29.43
C THR A 22 -18.60 -20.82 29.17
N TRP A 23 -18.42 -20.49 27.90
CA TRP A 23 -17.95 -19.17 27.48
C TRP A 23 -19.12 -18.19 27.39
N ALA A 24 -18.87 -16.93 27.77
CA ALA A 24 -19.84 -15.85 27.67
C ALA A 24 -19.17 -14.55 27.22
N SER A 25 -19.91 -13.76 26.44
CA SER A 25 -19.58 -12.37 26.11
C SER A 25 -20.60 -11.45 26.77
N SER A 26 -20.14 -10.37 27.39
CA SER A 26 -21.03 -9.37 28.01
C SER A 26 -21.90 -8.62 27.00
N ASN A 27 -21.48 -8.58 25.73
CA ASN A 27 -22.18 -7.91 24.64
C ASN A 27 -21.93 -8.67 23.32
N THR A 28 -22.87 -9.54 22.96
CA THR A 28 -22.82 -10.34 21.72
C THR A 28 -23.02 -9.53 20.45
N ALA A 29 -23.53 -8.29 20.55
CA ALA A 29 -23.60 -7.39 19.40
C ALA A 29 -22.22 -6.81 19.03
N VAL A 30 -21.26 -6.80 19.96
CA VAL A 30 -19.86 -6.39 19.72
C VAL A 30 -19.00 -7.58 19.33
N ALA A 31 -19.03 -8.67 20.11
CA ALA A 31 -18.34 -9.92 19.76
C ALA A 31 -19.00 -11.14 20.37
N THR A 32 -18.99 -12.25 19.63
CA THR A 32 -19.46 -13.57 20.07
C THR A 32 -18.27 -14.45 20.43
N ILE A 33 -18.48 -15.49 21.24
CA ILE A 33 -17.50 -16.53 21.52
C ILE A 33 -18.19 -17.89 21.45
N ASP A 34 -17.54 -18.87 20.83
CA ASP A 34 -18.07 -20.24 20.73
C ASP A 34 -17.62 -21.13 21.90
N ALA A 35 -18.13 -22.37 21.93
CA ALA A 35 -17.81 -23.33 22.98
C ALA A 35 -16.33 -23.80 22.98
N ALA A 36 -15.60 -23.59 21.87
CA ALA A 36 -14.17 -23.90 21.75
C ALA A 36 -13.29 -22.70 22.13
N GLY A 37 -13.88 -21.61 22.64
CA GLY A 37 -13.16 -20.40 23.05
C GLY A 37 -12.74 -19.48 21.90
N LEU A 38 -13.28 -19.68 20.69
CA LEU A 38 -12.99 -18.80 19.56
C LEU A 38 -13.93 -17.59 19.58
N ALA A 39 -13.36 -16.41 19.83
CA ALA A 39 -14.08 -15.14 19.80
C ALA A 39 -14.03 -14.49 18.40
N THR A 40 -15.18 -14.01 17.94
CA THR A 40 -15.39 -13.34 16.65
C THR A 40 -16.00 -11.96 16.86
N GLY A 41 -15.36 -10.92 16.33
CA GLY A 41 -15.91 -9.57 16.34
C GLY A 41 -17.09 -9.44 15.39
N VAL A 42 -18.13 -8.74 15.83
CA VAL A 42 -19.38 -8.48 15.10
C VAL A 42 -19.50 -7.01 14.74
N ALA A 43 -19.24 -6.11 15.68
CA ALA A 43 -19.28 -4.67 15.49
C ALA A 43 -18.21 -3.97 16.36
N LEU A 44 -17.89 -2.73 15.99
CA LEU A 44 -16.94 -1.90 16.74
C LEU A 44 -17.39 -1.69 18.18
N GLY A 45 -16.43 -1.69 19.10
CA GLY A 45 -16.67 -1.46 20.51
C GLY A 45 -15.90 -2.42 21.39
N SER A 46 -16.28 -2.47 22.67
CA SER A 46 -15.62 -3.31 23.65
C SER A 46 -16.62 -4.24 24.34
N THR A 47 -16.21 -5.48 24.59
CA THR A 47 -16.97 -6.46 25.38
C THR A 47 -16.01 -7.24 26.29
N SER A 48 -16.53 -7.83 27.35
CA SER A 48 -15.77 -8.73 28.21
C SER A 48 -16.12 -10.19 27.92
N ILE A 49 -15.10 -11.02 27.82
CA ILE A 49 -15.19 -12.46 27.67
C ILE A 49 -14.89 -13.13 29.02
N SER A 50 -15.73 -14.06 29.44
CA SER A 50 -15.51 -14.87 30.64
C SER A 50 -15.82 -16.34 30.39
N ALA A 51 -15.24 -17.20 31.22
CA ALA A 51 -15.49 -18.64 31.25
C ALA A 51 -16.05 -19.03 32.62
N SER A 52 -16.95 -20.00 32.67
CA SER A 52 -17.39 -20.60 33.94
C SER A 52 -17.39 -22.13 33.88
N HIS A 53 -17.02 -22.75 35.00
CA HIS A 53 -17.14 -24.19 35.21
C HIS A 53 -17.98 -24.43 36.47
N GLY A 54 -19.26 -24.74 36.30
CA GLY A 54 -20.22 -24.78 37.41
C GLY A 54 -20.41 -23.39 38.03
N GLU A 55 -20.21 -23.27 39.35
CA GLU A 55 -20.32 -22.00 40.08
C GLU A 55 -19.03 -21.15 40.04
N ILE A 56 -17.93 -21.70 39.50
CA ILE A 56 -16.63 -21.02 39.45
C ILE A 56 -16.54 -20.24 38.14
N GLY A 57 -16.48 -18.92 38.23
CA GLY A 57 -16.25 -18.02 37.10
C GLY A 57 -14.79 -17.57 37.02
N SER A 58 -14.31 -17.32 35.81
CA SER A 58 -13.03 -16.66 35.56
C SER A 58 -13.14 -15.14 35.77
N THR A 59 -11.99 -14.49 35.93
CA THR A 59 -11.91 -13.04 35.69
C THR A 59 -12.28 -12.76 34.23
N ALA A 60 -13.08 -11.73 33.99
CA ALA A 60 -13.44 -11.34 32.65
C ALA A 60 -12.27 -10.62 31.96
N VAL A 61 -12.05 -10.92 30.69
CA VAL A 61 -11.01 -10.31 29.85
C VAL A 61 -11.66 -9.41 28.81
N THR A 62 -11.18 -8.17 28.71
CA THR A 62 -11.69 -7.22 27.73
C THR A 62 -11.21 -7.58 26.31
N LEU A 63 -12.16 -7.63 25.38
CA LEU A 63 -11.97 -7.72 23.95
C LEU A 63 -12.41 -6.39 23.33
N SER A 64 -11.49 -5.71 22.64
CA SER A 64 -11.78 -4.51 21.84
C SER A 64 -11.87 -4.92 20.36
N VAL A 65 -12.95 -4.53 19.70
CA VAL A 65 -13.11 -4.63 18.25
C VAL A 65 -12.96 -3.23 17.70
N GLU A 66 -11.87 -3.04 16.96
CA GLU A 66 -11.49 -1.75 16.39
C GLU A 66 -11.49 -1.84 14.87
N GLU A 67 -11.65 -0.70 14.21
CA GLU A 67 -11.44 -0.64 12.77
C GLU A 67 -9.98 -0.96 12.48
N GLY A 68 -9.73 -1.64 11.35
CA GLY A 68 -8.38 -1.70 10.81
C GLY A 68 -7.86 -0.30 10.49
N PRO A 69 -6.56 -0.16 10.22
CA PRO A 69 -6.04 1.06 9.61
C PRO A 69 -6.91 1.41 8.39
N PRO A 70 -7.22 2.71 8.16
CA PRO A 70 -7.92 3.10 6.94
C PRO A 70 -7.14 2.52 5.75
N ALA A 71 -7.84 1.89 4.82
CA ALA A 71 -7.25 1.50 3.55
C ALA A 71 -7.28 2.71 2.62
N GLY A 72 -6.24 2.86 1.80
CA GLY A 72 -6.25 3.84 0.73
C GLY A 72 -7.47 3.64 -0.18
N SER A 73 -8.00 4.73 -0.71
CA SER A 73 -9.19 4.78 -1.56
C SER A 73 -8.92 5.42 -2.92
N VAL A 74 -7.83 6.20 -3.01
CA VAL A 74 -7.43 6.92 -4.21
C VAL A 74 -5.96 6.61 -4.48
N ALA A 75 -5.61 6.28 -5.72
CA ALA A 75 -4.24 6.23 -6.21
C ALA A 75 -3.86 7.62 -6.77
N THR A 76 -2.69 8.09 -6.38
CA THR A 76 -2.12 9.38 -6.78
C THR A 76 -0.74 9.19 -7.35
N VAL A 77 -0.44 9.90 -8.43
CA VAL A 77 0.94 9.99 -8.96
C VAL A 77 1.71 10.96 -8.08
N THR A 78 2.62 10.43 -7.25
CA THR A 78 3.37 11.24 -6.28
C THR A 78 4.64 11.83 -6.86
N GLY A 79 5.11 11.33 -8.00
CA GLY A 79 6.26 11.89 -8.69
C GLY A 79 6.57 11.18 -10.00
N VAL A 80 7.26 11.90 -10.88
CA VAL A 80 7.82 11.36 -12.11
C VAL A 80 9.27 11.84 -12.22
N ASP A 81 10.20 10.89 -12.19
CA ASP A 81 11.63 11.16 -12.34
C ASP A 81 12.09 10.85 -13.77
N HIS A 82 12.95 11.70 -14.31
CA HIS A 82 13.60 11.50 -15.61
C HIS A 82 15.10 11.36 -15.39
N ARG A 83 15.69 10.30 -15.93
CA ARG A 83 17.13 10.09 -15.81
C ARG A 83 17.72 9.52 -17.08
N PHE A 84 18.71 10.21 -17.62
CA PHE A 84 19.49 9.67 -18.73
C PHE A 84 20.50 8.62 -18.26
N SER A 85 20.74 7.59 -19.08
CA SER A 85 21.69 6.51 -18.77
C SER A 85 22.26 5.83 -20.02
N GLY A 86 23.48 5.29 -19.92
CA GLY A 86 24.06 4.34 -20.89
C GLY A 86 25.21 4.84 -21.77
N GLY A 87 26.25 3.99 -21.88
CA GLY A 87 27.27 3.83 -22.95
C GLY A 87 28.17 5.01 -23.35
N GLY A 88 29.48 4.91 -23.09
CA GLY A 88 30.57 5.75 -23.65
C GLY A 88 30.60 7.21 -23.19
N SER A 89 29.46 7.90 -23.30
CA SER A 89 29.24 9.29 -22.87
C SER A 89 28.11 9.45 -21.84
N GLY A 90 27.49 8.36 -21.36
CA GLY A 90 26.55 8.36 -20.22
C GLY A 90 25.08 8.64 -20.55
N ASP A 91 24.77 9.28 -21.67
CA ASP A 91 23.44 9.90 -21.91
C ASP A 91 22.62 9.25 -23.05
N LYS A 92 22.78 7.96 -23.38
CA LYS A 92 22.11 7.38 -24.58
C LYS A 92 20.60 7.17 -24.43
N ASP A 93 20.17 6.64 -23.29
CA ASP A 93 18.77 6.29 -23.05
C ASP A 93 18.14 7.22 -22.03
N LEU A 94 16.83 7.38 -22.09
CA LEU A 94 16.04 8.03 -21.06
C LEU A 94 15.25 6.98 -20.28
N ARG A 95 15.39 6.99 -18.96
CA ARG A 95 14.51 6.27 -18.04
C ARG A 95 13.54 7.25 -17.41
N ILE A 96 12.26 6.91 -17.43
CA ILE A 96 11.20 7.62 -16.72
C ILE A 96 10.72 6.70 -15.61
N THR A 97 10.78 7.15 -14.36
CA THR A 97 10.24 6.41 -13.21
C THR A 97 9.02 7.15 -12.69
N VAL A 98 7.86 6.50 -12.70
CA VAL A 98 6.63 7.03 -12.09
C VAL A 98 6.46 6.38 -10.74
N HIS A 99 6.12 7.18 -9.73
CA HIS A 99 5.79 6.72 -8.38
C HIS A 99 4.30 6.91 -8.14
N VAL A 100 3.65 5.87 -7.62
CA VAL A 100 2.23 5.86 -7.29
C VAL A 100 2.07 5.45 -5.84
N ALA A 101 1.37 6.28 -5.07
CA ALA A 101 0.97 5.98 -3.72
C ALA A 101 -0.54 6.14 -3.58
N ASP A 102 -1.11 5.59 -2.52
CA ASP A 102 -2.49 5.88 -2.14
C ASP A 102 -2.61 7.26 -1.44
N ASP A 103 -3.83 7.67 -1.13
CA ASP A 103 -4.16 8.89 -0.38
C ASP A 103 -3.64 8.89 1.06
N LEU A 104 -3.12 7.76 1.54
CA LEU A 104 -2.45 7.63 2.84
C LEU A 104 -0.91 7.62 2.70
N GLY A 105 -0.39 7.71 1.48
CA GLY A 105 1.03 7.71 1.16
C GLY A 105 1.68 6.34 1.06
N SER A 106 0.91 5.25 1.09
CA SER A 106 1.42 3.89 0.93
C SER A 106 1.69 3.58 -0.54
N PRO A 107 2.81 2.92 -0.90
CA PRO A 107 3.09 2.55 -2.29
C PRO A 107 2.01 1.60 -2.84
N VAL A 108 1.54 1.87 -4.06
CA VAL A 108 0.54 1.02 -4.72
C VAL A 108 1.23 0.00 -5.61
N GLU A 109 1.23 -1.26 -5.21
CA GLU A 109 1.75 -2.37 -6.02
C GLU A 109 0.77 -2.79 -7.14
N GLY A 110 1.30 -3.11 -8.32
CA GLY A 110 0.49 -3.67 -9.42
C GLY A 110 -0.44 -2.67 -10.11
N ALA A 111 -0.36 -1.37 -9.80
CA ALA A 111 -1.09 -0.34 -10.52
C ALA A 111 -0.65 -0.29 -11.98
N SER A 112 -1.59 -0.38 -12.91
CA SER A 112 -1.33 -0.19 -14.34
C SER A 112 -1.24 1.30 -14.63
N VAL A 113 -0.06 1.75 -15.07
CA VAL A 113 0.23 3.15 -15.38
C VAL A 113 0.49 3.30 -16.87
N THR A 114 -0.20 4.24 -17.50
CA THR A 114 0.04 4.63 -18.91
C THR A 114 0.64 6.03 -18.97
N VAL A 115 1.72 6.17 -19.72
CA VAL A 115 2.44 7.44 -19.91
C VAL A 115 2.45 7.87 -21.37
N TRP A 116 2.46 9.18 -21.57
CA TRP A 116 2.61 9.87 -22.85
C TRP A 116 3.80 10.82 -22.76
N LEU A 117 4.87 10.53 -23.49
CA LEU A 117 6.14 11.26 -23.45
C LEU A 117 6.31 12.10 -24.71
N THR A 118 6.57 13.39 -24.56
CA THR A 118 6.87 14.31 -25.66
C THR A 118 8.29 14.83 -25.59
N ASN A 119 8.81 15.31 -26.73
CA ASN A 119 10.10 15.99 -26.85
C ASN A 119 9.96 17.22 -27.74
N ASP A 120 10.54 18.33 -27.31
CA ASP A 120 10.44 19.66 -27.93
C ASP A 120 11.09 19.79 -29.32
N THR A 121 12.05 18.92 -29.68
CA THR A 121 12.81 19.01 -30.94
C THR A 121 12.51 17.89 -31.92
N SER A 122 12.14 16.71 -31.42
CA SER A 122 11.97 15.50 -32.23
C SER A 122 10.51 15.07 -32.39
N GLY A 123 9.57 15.78 -31.75
CA GLY A 123 8.14 15.62 -32.02
C GLY A 123 7.58 14.28 -31.58
N GLY A 124 7.79 13.91 -30.32
CA GLY A 124 7.04 12.81 -29.70
C GLY A 124 5.52 12.95 -29.96
N PRO A 125 4.78 11.83 -29.90
CA PRO A 125 4.82 11.12 -28.62
C PRO A 125 5.22 9.65 -28.64
N TRP A 126 5.88 9.24 -27.57
CA TRP A 126 6.07 7.84 -27.19
C TRP A 126 5.10 7.49 -26.08
N THR A 127 4.46 6.32 -26.17
CA THR A 127 3.54 5.83 -25.15
C THR A 127 4.05 4.52 -24.55
N GLY A 128 3.69 4.27 -23.31
CA GLY A 128 4.01 3.01 -22.64
C GLY A 128 3.05 2.72 -21.50
N THR A 129 2.76 1.44 -21.30
CA THR A 129 1.96 0.95 -20.18
C THR A 129 2.73 -0.15 -19.45
N ALA A 130 2.78 -0.06 -18.13
CA ALA A 130 3.42 -1.05 -17.28
C ALA A 130 2.80 -1.04 -15.87
N SER A 131 3.07 -2.08 -15.09
CA SER A 131 2.60 -2.20 -13.70
C SER A 131 3.67 -1.74 -12.71
N THR A 132 3.25 -1.08 -11.63
CA THR A 132 4.14 -0.75 -10.49
C THR A 132 4.62 -1.99 -9.76
N ASN A 133 5.82 -1.91 -9.19
CA ASN A 133 6.39 -2.91 -8.30
C ASN A 133 5.87 -2.71 -6.86
N ALA A 134 6.31 -3.57 -5.94
CA ALA A 134 5.98 -3.48 -4.51
C ALA A 134 6.38 -2.16 -3.85
N ASP A 135 7.33 -1.41 -4.43
CA ASP A 135 7.74 -0.08 -3.97
C ASP A 135 6.86 1.06 -4.53
N GLY A 136 5.81 0.75 -5.29
CA GLY A 136 4.93 1.74 -5.90
C GLY A 136 5.51 2.41 -7.14
N SER A 137 6.69 1.98 -7.61
CA SER A 137 7.36 2.59 -8.76
C SER A 137 7.24 1.74 -10.03
N VAL A 138 7.24 2.41 -11.19
CA VAL A 138 7.32 1.76 -12.51
C VAL A 138 8.26 2.53 -13.41
N SER A 139 9.11 1.83 -14.17
CA SER A 139 10.11 2.44 -15.05
C SER A 139 9.86 2.16 -16.53
N PHE A 140 9.87 3.22 -17.33
CA PHE A 140 9.83 3.18 -18.80
C PHE A 140 11.20 3.55 -19.36
N ARG A 141 11.64 2.89 -20.44
CA ARG A 141 12.93 3.18 -21.09
C ARG A 141 12.75 3.53 -22.55
N LEU A 142 13.11 4.76 -22.90
CA LEU A 142 13.29 5.20 -24.28
C LEU A 142 14.76 4.98 -24.68
N ARG A 143 14.99 4.02 -25.58
CA ARG A 143 16.33 3.72 -26.09
C ARG A 143 16.77 4.76 -27.12
N ASN A 144 18.05 5.14 -27.09
CA ASN A 144 18.62 6.14 -27.99
C ASN A 144 17.80 7.45 -28.01
N ALA A 145 17.44 7.95 -26.82
CA ALA A 145 16.62 9.15 -26.66
C ALA A 145 17.25 10.35 -27.38
N PRO A 146 16.55 11.06 -28.29
CA PRO A 146 17.04 12.26 -28.96
C PRO A 146 17.50 13.37 -27.98
N ALA A 147 18.25 14.35 -28.47
CA ALA A 147 18.43 15.60 -27.72
C ALA A 147 17.09 16.35 -27.60
N GLY A 148 16.98 17.28 -26.67
CA GLY A 148 15.78 18.07 -26.39
C GLY A 148 15.24 17.90 -24.98
N CYS A 149 14.27 18.74 -24.63
CA CYS A 149 13.54 18.71 -23.37
C CYS A 149 12.36 17.75 -23.46
N TYR A 150 12.22 16.93 -22.42
CA TYR A 150 11.17 15.92 -22.33
C TYR A 150 10.08 16.35 -21.37
N SER A 151 8.83 15.99 -21.68
CA SER A 151 7.70 16.14 -20.78
C SER A 151 6.89 14.86 -20.77
N THR A 152 6.50 14.40 -19.59
CA THR A 152 5.68 13.20 -19.41
C THR A 152 4.33 13.56 -18.86
N GLU A 153 3.29 13.02 -19.47
CA GLU A 153 1.94 13.06 -18.96
C GLU A 153 1.53 11.64 -18.56
N VAL A 154 0.97 11.48 -17.37
CA VAL A 154 0.37 10.20 -16.95
C VAL A 154 -1.10 10.26 -17.36
N THR A 155 -1.50 9.41 -18.31
CA THR A 155 -2.83 9.49 -18.93
C THR A 155 -3.84 8.54 -18.32
N ASN A 156 -3.38 7.52 -17.59
CA ASN A 156 -4.25 6.57 -16.90
C ASN A 156 -3.48 5.86 -15.79
N VAL A 157 -4.09 5.76 -14.61
CA VAL A 157 -3.68 4.86 -13.53
C VAL A 157 -4.86 3.97 -13.16
N THR A 158 -4.66 2.67 -13.06
CA THR A 158 -5.69 1.72 -12.63
C THR A 158 -5.12 0.75 -11.61
N ALA A 159 -5.71 0.72 -10.42
CA ALA A 159 -5.31 -0.16 -9.33
C ALA A 159 -6.56 -0.80 -8.70
N ALA A 160 -6.42 -2.05 -8.24
CA ALA A 160 -7.55 -2.79 -7.69
C ALA A 160 -8.06 -2.14 -6.40
N GLY A 161 -9.35 -1.80 -6.36
CA GLY A 161 -9.98 -1.21 -5.19
C GLY A 161 -9.69 0.29 -4.98
N LEU A 162 -8.94 0.93 -5.87
CA LEU A 162 -8.63 2.36 -5.80
C LEU A 162 -9.24 3.10 -6.99
N THR A 163 -9.71 4.32 -6.73
CA THR A 163 -10.00 5.29 -7.79
C THR A 163 -8.72 6.06 -8.14
N TRP A 164 -8.60 6.60 -9.35
CA TRP A 164 -7.49 7.49 -9.69
C TRP A 164 -7.96 8.94 -9.60
N ASP A 165 -7.13 9.82 -9.05
CA ASP A 165 -7.43 11.26 -8.91
C ASP A 165 -7.44 12.05 -10.23
N GLU A 166 -7.22 11.37 -11.36
CA GLU A 166 -7.10 11.94 -12.70
C GLU A 166 -6.00 13.00 -12.82
N TYR A 167 -5.05 13.06 -11.88
CA TYR A 167 -3.94 14.01 -11.97
C TYR A 167 -2.98 13.60 -13.08
N SER A 168 -3.21 14.18 -14.26
CA SER A 168 -2.42 14.04 -15.48
C SER A 168 -1.56 15.28 -15.73
N GLY A 169 -0.84 15.77 -14.72
CA GLY A 169 0.03 16.93 -14.90
C GLY A 169 1.10 16.68 -15.96
N PRO A 170 1.52 17.68 -16.76
CA PRO A 170 2.75 17.57 -17.52
C PRO A 170 3.92 17.63 -16.54
N PHE A 171 4.46 16.47 -16.20
CA PHE A 171 5.69 16.36 -15.43
C PHE A 171 6.85 16.76 -16.35
N ALA A 172 7.32 17.99 -16.19
CA ALA A 172 8.49 18.49 -16.89
C ALA A 172 9.70 17.61 -16.54
N GLY A 173 10.33 17.06 -17.57
CA GLY A 173 11.50 16.22 -17.41
C GLY A 173 12.81 16.95 -17.70
N GLU A 174 13.91 16.19 -17.63
CA GLU A 174 15.24 16.72 -17.91
C GLU A 174 15.46 17.00 -19.41
N CYS A 175 16.22 18.05 -19.72
CA CYS A 175 16.65 18.36 -21.08
C CYS A 175 17.98 17.67 -21.41
N LYS A 176 18.06 17.02 -22.56
CA LYS A 176 19.31 16.47 -23.10
C LYS A 176 19.92 17.42 -24.12
N LEU A 177 21.15 17.87 -23.87
CA LEU A 177 21.89 18.73 -24.80
C LEU A 177 22.49 17.93 -25.96
N SER A 178 22.61 18.54 -27.14
CA SER A 178 23.14 17.92 -28.37
C SER A 178 24.61 17.50 -28.27
N THR A 179 25.35 18.06 -27.31
CA THR A 179 26.77 17.79 -27.07
C THR A 179 27.03 17.53 -25.59
N GLY A 180 26.67 16.33 -25.13
CA GLY A 180 27.17 15.63 -23.93
C GLY A 180 27.57 16.45 -22.70
N LYS A 181 26.71 16.38 -21.69
CA LYS A 181 26.95 16.38 -20.22
C LYS A 181 25.73 17.03 -19.56
N ASN A 182 24.73 16.22 -19.26
CA ASN A 182 23.72 16.62 -18.30
C ASN A 182 24.37 16.55 -16.92
N ASN A 183 24.77 17.71 -16.38
CA ASN A 183 25.24 17.83 -15.00
C ASN A 183 24.06 17.50 -14.09
N GLY A 184 24.08 16.29 -13.53
CA GLY A 184 23.00 15.72 -12.74
C GLY A 184 22.43 16.71 -11.73
N ASN A 185 21.21 17.15 -11.99
CA ASN A 185 20.38 17.75 -10.99
C ASN A 185 19.04 17.03 -11.10
N SER A 186 18.95 15.90 -10.40
CA SER A 186 17.73 15.12 -10.20
C SER A 186 16.71 16.02 -9.49
N GLY A 187 16.01 16.84 -10.27
CA GLY A 187 14.96 17.70 -9.79
C GLY A 187 13.71 16.87 -9.61
N SER A 188 13.60 16.19 -8.46
CA SER A 188 12.34 15.63 -8.01
C SER A 188 11.37 16.80 -7.81
N LEU A 189 10.48 17.00 -8.77
CA LEU A 189 9.35 17.91 -8.61
C LEU A 189 8.31 17.18 -7.77
N VAL A 190 8.43 17.34 -6.45
CA VAL A 190 7.37 16.97 -5.50
C VAL A 190 6.26 18.00 -5.69
N SER A 191 5.10 17.57 -6.18
CA SER A 191 3.89 18.40 -6.20
C SER A 191 3.45 18.65 -4.75
N GLY A 192 3.27 19.91 -4.38
CA GLY A 192 2.62 20.33 -3.13
C GLY A 192 1.12 20.52 -3.32
#